data_AF-A0A7L3DU09-F1
#
_entry.id   AF-A0A7L3DU09-F1
#
_cell.length_a   1.000
_cell.length_b   1.000
_cell.length_c   1.000
_cell.angle_alpha   90.00
_cell.angle_beta   90.00
_cell.angle_gamma   90.00
#
_symmetry.space_group_name_H-M   'P 1'
#
loop_
_entity.id
_entity.type
_entity.pdbx_description
1 polymer ?
#
loop_
_entity_poly.entity_id
_entity_poly.type
_entity_poly.pdbx_seq_one_letter_code
_entity_poly.pdbx_strand_id
1 'polypeptide(L)'
;AGPGCWRDQLPPSRALEHFARTRGLPAPEFSTEGTAVTLGDDTFLLSQFESGPPTYQHPGAPCERLALHVLHACHLVPEHLETRTLYNSTQPGLEQGKVQMWVDIFPASLGPPGPPVDITPRKPQRYELRCVVWNTRDVDLGDTNLVGQRMSDIYVTGWLEGLEEQRQRTEVHYRSLQGDGAFNWRFVFSFEYLAAEQLCVLPRKEHFWSLDETVLKVPPKLILQVWDNDKFSADDFLGVLELELTRLPRPAQHPHACTPMPQGTPQSPWPWRGTPGVPSRLSLFRQRRARGWWPCTVQEGGQRRLSGKLELSLELLTAKEAEERPAGKGRGDPNMYPTLPAPERPEWSFLWLQAPLRGLRYGVWRQHRCRISMGLALLLLLALLFTFVYAAPGYLAMKLVNPLESFHRAGGKRP
;
A
#
# COMPACT_ATOMS: atom_id res chain seq x y z
N ALA A 1 -34.32 -4.14 -8.60
CA ALA A 1 -33.36 -3.69 -9.62
C ALA A 1 -32.01 -3.44 -8.97
N GLY A 2 -30.92 -3.96 -9.53
CA GLY A 2 -29.58 -3.86 -8.98
C GLY A 2 -28.64 -4.89 -9.61
N PRO A 3 -27.31 -4.70 -9.53
CA PRO A 3 -26.34 -5.52 -10.26
C PRO A 3 -26.35 -7.00 -9.86
N GLY A 4 -26.74 -7.34 -8.62
CA GLY A 4 -26.83 -8.70 -8.10
C GLY A 4 -28.25 -9.32 -8.13
N CYS A 5 -29.20 -8.71 -8.83
CA CYS A 5 -30.53 -9.30 -8.99
C CYS A 5 -30.44 -10.50 -9.94
N TRP A 6 -31.10 -11.60 -9.59
CA TRP A 6 -31.33 -12.72 -10.51
C TRP A 6 -32.13 -12.26 -11.74
N ARG A 7 -31.79 -12.78 -12.91
CA ARG A 7 -32.23 -12.24 -14.22
C ARG A 7 -32.90 -13.26 -15.12
N ASP A 8 -32.69 -14.54 -14.86
CA ASP A 8 -33.34 -15.60 -15.60
C ASP A 8 -34.86 -15.56 -15.33
N GLN A 9 -35.64 -15.99 -16.32
CA GLN A 9 -37.09 -16.12 -16.21
C GLN A 9 -37.47 -17.21 -15.21
N LEU A 10 -36.61 -18.23 -15.05
CA LEU A 10 -36.76 -19.28 -14.05
C LEU A 10 -36.00 -18.91 -12.77
N PRO A 11 -36.56 -19.12 -11.57
CA PRO A 11 -35.79 -18.99 -10.34
C PRO A 11 -34.63 -20.01 -10.31
N PRO A 12 -33.53 -19.75 -9.59
CA PRO A 12 -32.37 -20.63 -9.51
C PRO A 12 -32.71 -22.12 -9.24
N SER A 13 -33.67 -22.40 -8.37
CA SER A 13 -34.15 -23.76 -8.07
C SER A 13 -34.73 -24.48 -9.30
N ARG A 14 -35.53 -23.78 -10.10
CA ARG A 14 -36.12 -24.31 -11.36
C ARG A 14 -35.08 -24.39 -12.47
N ALA A 15 -34.16 -23.45 -12.54
CA ALA A 15 -33.03 -23.52 -13.45
C ALA A 15 -32.15 -24.75 -13.15
N LEU A 16 -31.92 -25.06 -11.88
CA LEU A 16 -31.20 -26.27 -11.45
C LEU A 16 -31.98 -27.55 -11.81
N GLU A 17 -33.30 -27.56 -11.63
CA GLU A 17 -34.14 -28.68 -12.07
C GLU A 17 -34.07 -28.90 -13.59
N HIS A 18 -34.12 -27.81 -14.38
CA HIS A 18 -33.98 -27.87 -15.82
C HIS A 18 -32.58 -28.37 -16.24
N PHE A 19 -31.53 -27.90 -15.56
CA PHE A 19 -30.16 -28.38 -15.76
C PHE A 19 -30.04 -29.89 -15.47
N ALA A 20 -30.59 -30.36 -14.34
CA ALA A 20 -30.59 -31.78 -13.99
C ALA A 20 -31.28 -32.61 -15.07
N ARG A 21 -32.46 -32.17 -15.53
CA ARG A 21 -33.24 -32.83 -16.59
C ARG A 21 -32.48 -32.93 -17.91
N THR A 22 -31.85 -31.84 -18.35
CA THR A 22 -31.07 -31.81 -19.61
C THR A 22 -29.81 -32.69 -19.56
N ARG A 23 -29.29 -32.95 -18.36
CA ARG A 23 -28.17 -33.88 -18.09
C ARG A 23 -28.61 -35.32 -17.80
N GLY A 24 -29.92 -35.60 -17.80
CA GLY A 24 -30.45 -36.93 -17.47
C GLY A 24 -30.32 -37.32 -15.99
N LEU A 25 -30.16 -36.34 -15.10
CA LEU A 25 -30.08 -36.54 -13.65
C LEU A 25 -31.48 -36.49 -13.01
N PRO A 26 -31.66 -37.12 -11.83
CA PRO A 26 -32.90 -36.97 -11.04
C PRO A 26 -33.12 -35.51 -10.62
N ALA A 27 -34.38 -35.15 -10.37
CA ALA A 27 -34.73 -33.80 -9.93
C ALA A 27 -34.06 -33.50 -8.57
N PRO A 28 -33.57 -32.25 -8.36
CA PRO A 28 -32.92 -31.88 -7.12
C PRO A 28 -33.91 -31.91 -5.94
N GLU A 29 -33.54 -32.59 -4.86
CA GLU A 29 -34.37 -32.68 -3.66
C GLU A 29 -33.88 -31.69 -2.60
N PHE A 30 -34.72 -30.70 -2.29
CA PHE A 30 -34.43 -29.69 -1.27
C PHE A 30 -34.99 -30.12 0.10
N SER A 31 -34.19 -29.91 1.15
CA SER A 31 -34.67 -30.00 2.54
C SER A 31 -35.83 -29.02 2.82
N THR A 32 -36.63 -29.31 3.85
CA THR A 32 -37.75 -28.45 4.29
C THR A 32 -37.32 -27.02 4.64
N GLU A 33 -36.10 -26.84 5.14
CA GLU A 33 -35.52 -25.53 5.45
C GLU A 33 -34.84 -24.86 4.25
N GLY A 34 -34.66 -25.58 3.13
CA GLY A 34 -33.95 -25.10 1.94
C GLY A 34 -32.44 -24.93 2.13
N THR A 35 -31.86 -25.49 3.19
CA THR A 35 -30.44 -25.37 3.55
C THR A 35 -29.58 -26.51 3.02
N ALA A 36 -30.21 -27.60 2.56
CA ALA A 36 -29.57 -28.72 1.88
C ALA A 36 -30.29 -29.03 0.55
N VAL A 37 -29.52 -29.46 -0.45
CA VAL A 37 -30.02 -29.98 -1.73
C VAL A 37 -29.22 -31.21 -2.16
N THR A 38 -29.92 -32.24 -2.61
CA THR A 38 -29.32 -33.45 -3.19
C THR A 38 -29.47 -33.41 -4.70
N LEU A 39 -28.37 -33.56 -5.43
CA LEU A 39 -28.33 -33.59 -6.90
C LEU A 39 -27.51 -34.80 -7.35
N GLY A 40 -28.17 -35.83 -7.89
CA GLY A 40 -27.52 -37.11 -8.17
C GLY A 40 -27.09 -37.77 -6.86
N ASP A 41 -25.81 -38.13 -6.76
CA ASP A 41 -25.23 -38.77 -5.57
C ASP A 41 -24.63 -37.76 -4.58
N ASP A 42 -24.60 -36.47 -4.92
CA ASP A 42 -23.97 -35.42 -4.12
C ASP A 42 -25.00 -34.63 -3.29
N THR A 43 -24.67 -34.37 -2.03
CA THR A 43 -25.45 -33.52 -1.13
C THR A 43 -24.68 -32.24 -0.82
N PHE A 44 -25.32 -31.09 -1.07
CA PHE A 44 -24.76 -29.76 -0.86
C PHE A 44 -25.45 -29.06 0.31
N LEU A 45 -24.66 -28.39 1.15
CA LEU A 45 -25.16 -27.62 2.29
C LEU A 45 -24.86 -26.14 2.11
N LEU A 46 -25.82 -25.28 2.43
CA LEU A 46 -25.66 -23.84 2.32
C LEU A 46 -24.50 -23.29 3.17
N SER A 47 -24.24 -23.90 4.33
CA SER A 47 -23.11 -23.57 5.21
C SER A 47 -21.74 -23.83 4.60
N GLN A 48 -21.64 -24.68 3.56
CA GLN A 48 -20.40 -24.89 2.82
C GLN A 48 -20.04 -23.67 1.96
N PHE A 49 -21.04 -22.87 1.56
CA PHE A 49 -20.87 -21.70 0.70
C PHE A 49 -20.93 -20.38 1.50
N GLU A 50 -21.77 -20.33 2.53
CA GLU A 50 -22.04 -19.13 3.34
C GLU A 50 -21.52 -19.33 4.76
N SER A 51 -20.44 -18.64 5.15
CA SER A 51 -19.83 -18.75 6.48
C SER A 51 -20.54 -17.93 7.58
N GLY A 52 -21.63 -17.26 7.24
CA GLY A 52 -22.38 -16.36 8.13
C GLY A 52 -23.62 -15.77 7.43
N PRO A 53 -24.46 -15.01 8.15
CA PRO A 53 -25.68 -14.45 7.58
C PRO A 53 -25.36 -13.50 6.42
N PRO A 54 -26.17 -13.50 5.35
CA PRO A 54 -25.91 -12.67 4.18
C PRO A 54 -25.92 -11.19 4.54
N THR A 55 -24.91 -10.46 4.07
CA THR A 55 -24.72 -9.02 4.35
C THR A 55 -25.56 -8.11 3.43
N TYR A 56 -26.25 -8.70 2.45
CA TYR A 56 -27.03 -7.98 1.45
C TYR A 56 -28.46 -7.71 1.92
N GLN A 57 -29.05 -6.59 1.49
CA GLN A 57 -30.42 -6.21 1.87
C GLN A 57 -31.50 -7.20 1.40
N HIS A 58 -31.28 -7.87 0.27
CA HIS A 58 -32.24 -8.81 -0.32
C HIS A 58 -31.54 -10.08 -0.83
N PRO A 59 -31.15 -10.99 0.07
CA PRO A 59 -30.36 -12.16 -0.31
C PRO A 59 -31.19 -13.26 -1.01
N GLY A 60 -32.53 -13.19 -0.94
CA GLY A 60 -33.40 -14.26 -1.43
C GLY A 60 -33.54 -15.43 -0.44
N ALA A 61 -34.43 -16.37 -0.74
CA ALA A 61 -34.68 -17.54 0.11
C ALA A 61 -33.45 -18.48 0.14
N PRO A 62 -33.17 -19.18 1.25
CA PRO A 62 -32.04 -20.10 1.37
C PRO A 62 -31.96 -21.14 0.24
N CYS A 63 -33.11 -21.69 -0.18
CA CYS A 63 -33.19 -22.67 -1.27
C CYS A 63 -32.69 -22.09 -2.61
N GLU A 64 -33.08 -20.87 -2.96
CA GLU A 64 -32.67 -20.22 -4.20
C GLU A 64 -31.19 -19.86 -4.19
N ARG A 65 -30.67 -19.42 -3.03
CA ARG A 65 -29.23 -19.17 -2.88
C ARG A 65 -28.42 -20.46 -3.03
N LEU A 66 -28.85 -21.53 -2.38
CA LEU A 66 -28.20 -22.83 -2.48
C LEU A 66 -28.22 -23.36 -3.92
N ALA A 67 -29.38 -23.27 -4.58
CA ALA A 67 -29.52 -23.68 -5.98
C ALA A 67 -28.56 -22.91 -6.90
N LEU A 68 -28.40 -21.60 -6.68
CA LEU A 68 -27.47 -20.77 -7.43
C LEU A 68 -26.01 -21.16 -7.19
N HIS A 69 -25.62 -21.44 -5.93
CA HIS A 69 -24.27 -21.93 -5.62
C HIS A 69 -23.96 -23.26 -6.32
N VAL A 70 -24.94 -24.18 -6.35
CA VAL A 70 -24.80 -25.46 -7.05
C VAL A 70 -24.70 -25.26 -8.57
N LEU A 71 -25.53 -24.40 -9.17
CA LEU A 71 -25.44 -24.06 -10.60
C LEU A 71 -24.06 -23.50 -10.98
N HIS A 72 -23.49 -22.62 -10.15
CA HIS A 72 -22.13 -22.12 -10.35
C HIS A 72 -21.06 -23.20 -10.22
N ALA A 73 -21.28 -24.20 -9.35
CA ALA A 73 -20.40 -25.35 -9.22
C ALA A 73 -20.50 -26.32 -10.42
N CYS A 74 -21.58 -26.26 -11.21
CA CYS A 74 -21.78 -27.11 -12.40
C CYS A 74 -20.98 -26.68 -13.65
N HIS A 75 -20.07 -25.70 -13.55
CA HIS A 75 -19.18 -25.26 -14.64
C HIS A 75 -19.94 -24.91 -15.93
N LEU A 76 -21.05 -24.19 -15.79
CA LEU A 76 -21.77 -23.63 -16.93
C LEU A 76 -20.84 -22.74 -17.76
N VAL A 77 -21.08 -22.69 -19.07
CA VAL A 77 -20.29 -21.86 -19.99
C VAL A 77 -20.40 -20.41 -19.52
N PRO A 78 -19.28 -19.72 -19.23
CA PRO A 78 -19.32 -18.31 -18.87
C PRO A 78 -19.87 -17.48 -20.02
N GLU A 79 -20.46 -16.33 -19.69
CA GLU A 79 -21.08 -15.36 -20.61
C GLU A 79 -20.34 -15.29 -21.96
N HIS A 80 -21.05 -15.57 -23.06
CA HIS A 80 -20.45 -15.58 -24.39
C HIS A 80 -20.45 -14.16 -24.97
N LEU A 81 -19.28 -13.72 -25.41
CA LEU A 81 -19.14 -12.49 -26.19
C LEU A 81 -19.47 -12.80 -27.65
N GLU A 82 -20.63 -12.37 -28.12
CA GLU A 82 -20.97 -12.48 -29.54
C GLU A 82 -20.36 -11.30 -30.31
N THR A 83 -19.70 -11.60 -31.42
CA THR A 83 -19.16 -10.57 -32.33
C THR A 83 -19.92 -10.63 -33.65
N ARG A 84 -20.64 -9.57 -33.99
CA ARG A 84 -21.38 -9.45 -35.25
C ARG A 84 -20.70 -8.44 -36.17
N THR A 85 -20.49 -8.82 -37.42
CA THR A 85 -19.98 -7.91 -38.45
C THR A 85 -21.05 -6.92 -38.90
N LEU A 86 -20.64 -5.66 -39.06
CA LEU A 86 -21.49 -4.59 -39.57
C LEU A 86 -21.32 -4.48 -41.08
N TYR A 87 -22.45 -4.40 -41.78
CA TYR A 87 -22.52 -4.20 -43.22
C TYR A 87 -23.33 -2.94 -43.51
N ASN A 88 -22.95 -2.25 -44.58
CA ASN A 88 -23.65 -1.08 -45.07
C ASN A 88 -24.44 -1.43 -46.32
N SER A 89 -25.69 -0.96 -46.39
CA SER A 89 -26.58 -1.20 -47.53
C SER A 89 -26.05 -0.65 -48.85
N THR A 90 -25.17 0.35 -48.82
CA THR A 90 -24.54 0.92 -50.03
C THR A 90 -23.43 0.04 -50.60
N GLN A 91 -22.83 -0.83 -49.79
CA GLN A 91 -21.76 -1.76 -50.19
C GLN A 91 -22.00 -3.14 -49.56
N PRO A 92 -23.05 -3.86 -50.01
CA PRO A 92 -23.34 -5.19 -49.51
C PRO A 92 -22.16 -6.13 -49.79
N GLY A 93 -21.69 -6.83 -48.75
CA GLY A 93 -20.57 -7.78 -48.83
C GLY A 93 -19.24 -7.26 -48.33
N LEU A 94 -19.06 -5.95 -48.13
CA LEU A 94 -17.87 -5.39 -47.48
C LEU A 94 -18.13 -5.17 -45.98
N GLU A 95 -17.31 -5.79 -45.15
CA GLU A 95 -17.31 -5.57 -43.71
C GLU A 95 -16.84 -4.14 -43.39
N GLN A 96 -17.63 -3.39 -42.61
CA GLN A 96 -17.33 -2.01 -42.21
C GLN A 96 -17.11 -1.84 -40.70
N GLY A 97 -16.90 -2.95 -40.00
CA GLY A 97 -16.65 -2.98 -38.56
C GLY A 97 -17.29 -4.19 -37.90
N LYS A 98 -17.13 -4.27 -36.57
CA LYS A 98 -17.71 -5.33 -35.75
C LYS A 98 -18.33 -4.73 -34.50
N VAL A 99 -19.45 -5.30 -34.06
CA VAL A 99 -20.04 -5.05 -32.74
C VAL A 99 -19.78 -6.26 -31.87
N GLN A 100 -19.26 -6.03 -30.68
CA GLN A 100 -19.13 -7.04 -29.63
C GLN A 100 -20.23 -6.80 -28.61
N MET A 101 -20.98 -7.85 -28.26
CA MET A 101 -22.13 -7.77 -27.38
C MET A 101 -22.28 -9.04 -26.53
N TRP A 102 -22.86 -8.88 -25.34
CA TRP A 102 -23.40 -10.00 -24.57
C TRP A 102 -24.83 -10.25 -25.02
N VAL A 103 -25.18 -11.52 -25.25
CA VAL A 103 -26.52 -11.90 -25.69
C VAL A 103 -27.11 -12.89 -24.70
N ASP A 104 -28.23 -12.51 -24.11
CA ASP A 104 -29.06 -13.42 -23.31
C ASP A 104 -30.23 -13.91 -24.18
N ILE A 105 -30.40 -15.23 -24.26
CA ILE A 105 -31.45 -15.85 -25.07
C ILE A 105 -32.54 -16.40 -24.14
N PHE A 106 -33.75 -15.85 -24.28
CA PHE A 106 -34.90 -16.20 -23.45
C PHE A 106 -35.96 -16.95 -24.26
N PRO A 107 -36.41 -18.14 -23.82
CA PRO A 107 -37.50 -18.86 -24.48
C PRO A 107 -38.82 -18.09 -24.37
N ALA A 108 -39.47 -17.84 -25.51
CA ALA A 108 -40.77 -17.15 -25.55
C ALA A 108 -41.87 -17.90 -24.76
N SER A 109 -41.73 -19.21 -24.57
CA SER A 109 -42.65 -20.05 -23.79
C SER A 109 -42.68 -19.72 -22.29
N LEU A 110 -41.62 -19.11 -21.76
CA LEU A 110 -41.50 -18.77 -20.34
C LEU A 110 -41.99 -17.35 -20.02
N GLY A 111 -42.54 -16.65 -21.03
CA GLY A 111 -43.03 -15.28 -20.92
C GLY A 111 -42.04 -14.24 -21.42
N PRO A 112 -42.28 -12.94 -21.15
CA PRO A 112 -41.33 -11.89 -21.50
C PRO A 112 -40.06 -11.99 -20.64
N PRO A 113 -38.90 -11.53 -21.14
CA PRO A 113 -37.69 -11.44 -20.34
C PRO A 113 -37.85 -10.42 -19.20
N GLY A 114 -36.94 -10.48 -18.22
CA GLY A 114 -36.88 -9.51 -17.14
C GLY A 114 -36.65 -8.06 -17.62
N PRO A 115 -36.71 -7.08 -16.70
CA PRO A 115 -36.47 -5.69 -17.05
C PRO A 115 -35.06 -5.49 -17.65
N PRO A 116 -34.90 -4.51 -18.57
CA PRO A 116 -33.62 -4.25 -19.21
C PRO A 116 -32.53 -3.90 -18.19
N VAL A 117 -31.31 -4.31 -18.50
CA VAL A 117 -30.14 -4.11 -17.65
C VAL A 117 -29.59 -2.72 -17.88
N ASP A 118 -29.38 -1.99 -16.80
CA ASP A 118 -28.54 -0.80 -16.85
C ASP A 118 -27.07 -1.21 -17.01
N ILE A 119 -26.57 -1.04 -18.24
CA ILE A 119 -25.18 -1.30 -18.64
C ILE A 119 -24.29 -0.06 -18.51
N THR A 120 -24.78 1.01 -17.88
CA THR A 120 -23.99 2.22 -17.65
C THR A 120 -22.67 1.85 -16.97
N PRO A 121 -21.51 2.30 -17.50
CA PRO A 121 -20.21 2.03 -16.90
C PRO A 121 -20.22 2.41 -15.42
N ARG A 122 -19.88 1.42 -14.59
CA ARG A 122 -19.87 1.61 -13.15
C ARG A 122 -18.75 2.59 -12.80
N LYS A 123 -19.10 3.60 -12.01
CA LYS A 123 -18.13 4.59 -11.56
C LYS A 123 -17.26 4.01 -10.44
N PRO A 124 -15.94 4.22 -10.48
CA PRO A 124 -15.09 3.83 -9.38
C PRO A 124 -15.45 4.62 -8.11
N GLN A 125 -15.23 3.99 -6.97
CA GLN A 125 -15.41 4.62 -5.67
C GLN A 125 -14.03 4.94 -5.09
N ARG A 126 -13.91 6.08 -4.42
CA ARG A 126 -12.67 6.49 -3.75
C ARG A 126 -12.55 5.79 -2.40
N TYR A 127 -11.38 5.21 -2.15
CA TYR A 127 -10.99 4.56 -0.90
C TYR A 127 -9.69 5.17 -0.38
N GLU A 128 -9.50 5.04 0.93
CA GLU A 128 -8.27 5.36 1.61
C GLU A 128 -7.74 4.13 2.36
N LEU A 129 -6.54 3.70 2.02
CA LEU A 129 -5.80 2.67 2.74
C LEU A 129 -4.87 3.33 3.75
N ARG A 130 -5.07 3.02 5.02
CA ARG A 130 -4.15 3.37 6.10
C ARG A 130 -3.33 2.14 6.46
N CYS A 131 -2.01 2.25 6.35
CA CYS A 131 -1.07 1.21 6.72
C CYS A 131 -0.16 1.76 7.82
N VAL A 132 -0.27 1.23 9.04
CA VAL A 132 0.65 1.57 10.13
C VAL A 132 1.75 0.52 10.18
N VAL A 133 2.99 0.96 9.98
CA VAL A 133 4.20 0.18 10.22
C VAL A 133 4.59 0.34 11.68
N TRP A 134 4.44 -0.74 12.45
CA TRP A 134 4.78 -0.75 13.88
C TRP A 134 6.25 -1.09 14.04
N ASN A 135 6.62 -2.31 13.67
CA ASN A 135 7.92 -2.90 13.95
C ASN A 135 8.45 -3.73 12.78
N THR A 136 9.76 -3.90 12.74
CA THR A 136 10.46 -4.94 11.98
C THR A 136 11.10 -5.94 12.93
N ARG A 137 11.22 -7.20 12.50
CA ARG A 137 11.92 -8.28 13.23
C ARG A 137 12.70 -9.16 12.26
N ASP A 138 13.80 -9.73 12.73
CA ASP A 138 14.64 -10.69 11.99
C ASP A 138 15.05 -10.18 10.59
N VAL A 139 15.25 -8.87 10.45
CA VAL A 139 15.72 -8.27 9.19
C VAL A 139 17.21 -8.58 9.01
N ASP A 140 17.59 -8.95 7.78
CA ASP A 140 19.01 -9.20 7.45
C ASP A 140 19.85 -7.95 7.75
N LEU A 141 21.00 -8.16 8.42
CA LEU A 141 21.91 -7.09 8.82
C LEU A 141 22.98 -6.89 7.73
N GLY A 142 23.08 -5.68 7.17
CA GLY A 142 24.01 -5.30 6.11
C GLY A 142 25.36 -4.77 6.62
N ASP A 143 25.35 -3.94 7.67
CA ASP A 143 26.53 -3.19 8.12
C ASP A 143 27.37 -3.90 9.18
N THR A 144 28.65 -3.54 9.27
CA THR A 144 29.56 -3.99 10.35
C THR A 144 30.20 -2.79 11.05
N ASN A 145 30.00 -2.68 12.37
CA ASN A 145 30.61 -1.66 13.20
C ASN A 145 32.13 -1.71 13.21
N LEU A 146 32.75 -0.61 13.66
CA LEU A 146 34.17 -0.54 14.01
C LEU A 146 34.62 -1.55 15.09
N VAL A 147 33.67 -2.09 15.86
CA VAL A 147 33.88 -3.15 16.88
C VAL A 147 33.64 -4.55 16.29
N GLY A 148 33.37 -4.66 14.98
CA GLY A 148 33.12 -5.92 14.28
C GLY A 148 31.70 -6.50 14.46
N GLN A 149 30.79 -5.79 15.14
CA GLN A 149 29.40 -6.21 15.33
C GLN A 149 28.53 -5.81 14.15
N ARG A 150 27.69 -6.71 13.64
CA ARG A 150 26.75 -6.40 12.55
C ARG A 150 25.61 -5.52 13.03
N MET A 151 25.21 -4.53 12.23
CA MET A 151 24.04 -3.68 12.47
C MET A 151 23.41 -3.22 11.15
N SER A 152 22.25 -2.56 11.19
CA SER A 152 21.63 -1.89 10.04
C SER A 152 20.87 -0.64 10.47
N ASP A 153 20.84 0.37 9.62
CA ASP A 153 20.05 1.60 9.73
C ASP A 153 18.74 1.44 8.92
N ILE A 154 17.77 0.73 9.49
CA ILE A 154 16.60 0.22 8.75
C ILE A 154 15.55 1.32 8.50
N TYR A 155 15.00 1.38 7.29
CA TYR A 155 13.77 2.12 6.99
C TYR A 155 12.86 1.34 6.03
N VAL A 156 11.57 1.71 6.00
CA VAL A 156 10.57 1.06 5.17
C VAL A 156 9.98 2.06 4.18
N THR A 157 9.89 1.67 2.91
CA THR A 157 9.15 2.43 1.88
C THR A 157 7.92 1.67 1.42
N GLY A 158 6.87 2.39 1.03
CA GLY A 158 5.60 1.78 0.66
C GLY A 158 4.81 2.56 -0.37
N TRP A 159 4.13 1.86 -1.28
CA TRP A 159 3.21 2.42 -2.26
C TRP A 159 2.18 1.37 -2.74
N LEU A 160 1.14 1.83 -3.43
CA LEU A 160 0.21 0.96 -4.15
C LEU A 160 0.68 0.81 -5.60
N GLU A 161 0.58 -0.40 -6.15
CA GLU A 161 0.93 -0.70 -7.55
C GLU A 161 0.18 0.23 -8.52
N GLY A 162 0.92 0.91 -9.40
CA GLY A 162 0.41 1.92 -10.33
C GLY A 162 0.19 3.31 -9.73
N LEU A 163 0.46 3.49 -8.42
CA LEU A 163 0.46 4.78 -7.72
C LEU A 163 1.84 5.05 -7.11
N GLU A 164 2.91 4.83 -7.87
CA GLU A 164 4.30 5.03 -7.45
C GLU A 164 4.57 6.49 -7.02
N GLU A 165 3.84 7.46 -7.59
CA GLU A 165 3.91 8.88 -7.20
C GLU A 165 3.46 9.13 -5.75
N GLN A 166 2.64 8.25 -5.18
CA GLN A 166 2.21 8.32 -3.77
C GLN A 166 3.18 7.61 -2.81
N ARG A 167 4.37 7.21 -3.28
CA ARG A 167 5.37 6.51 -2.47
C ARG A 167 5.72 7.29 -1.21
N GLN A 168 5.70 6.57 -0.09
CA GLN A 168 5.99 7.09 1.24
C GLN A 168 7.14 6.30 1.87
N ARG A 169 7.86 6.94 2.78
CA ARG A 169 8.93 6.32 3.57
C ARG A 169 8.76 6.60 5.05
N THR A 170 9.17 5.66 5.90
CA THR A 170 9.30 5.89 7.33
C THR A 170 10.52 6.74 7.63
N GLU A 171 10.68 7.11 8.90
CA GLU A 171 11.99 7.49 9.41
C GLU A 171 12.95 6.30 9.49
N VAL A 172 14.23 6.59 9.68
CA VAL A 172 15.30 5.59 9.82
C VAL A 172 15.42 5.18 11.28
N HIS A 173 15.45 3.86 11.52
CA HIS A 173 15.82 3.27 12.79
C HIS A 173 17.33 2.98 12.78
N TYR A 174 18.08 3.85 13.45
CA TYR A 174 19.53 3.72 13.49
C TYR A 174 19.99 2.58 14.39
N ARG A 175 21.02 1.84 13.96
CA ARG A 175 21.77 0.86 14.76
C ARG A 175 20.95 -0.34 15.25
N SER A 176 20.15 -0.93 14.37
CA SER A 176 19.51 -2.20 14.68
C SER A 176 20.55 -3.32 14.82
N LEU A 177 20.63 -3.95 16.00
CA LEU A 177 21.60 -5.02 16.29
C LEU A 177 21.07 -6.43 15.96
N GLN A 178 19.75 -6.61 15.91
CA GLN A 178 19.09 -7.91 15.71
C GLN A 178 18.11 -7.90 14.51
N GLY A 179 18.15 -6.86 13.67
CA GLY A 179 17.15 -6.65 12.62
C GLY A 179 15.81 -6.14 13.15
N ASP A 180 15.78 -5.75 14.43
CA ASP A 180 14.63 -5.16 15.09
C ASP A 180 14.56 -3.66 14.78
N GLY A 181 13.37 -3.17 14.43
CA GLY A 181 13.12 -1.76 14.20
C GLY A 181 11.77 -1.37 14.75
N ALA A 182 11.66 -0.17 15.29
CA ALA A 182 10.42 0.39 15.82
C ALA A 182 10.15 1.74 15.18
N PHE A 183 8.99 1.91 14.55
CA PHE A 183 8.64 3.06 13.71
C PHE A 183 7.39 3.78 14.18
N ASN A 184 6.31 3.07 14.52
CA ASN A 184 4.99 3.65 14.79
C ASN A 184 4.61 4.70 13.72
N TRP A 185 4.64 4.31 12.44
CA TRP A 185 4.54 5.23 11.32
C TRP A 185 3.36 4.88 10.40
N ARG A 186 2.51 5.87 10.09
CA ARG A 186 1.34 5.68 9.23
C ARG A 186 1.57 6.11 7.79
N PHE A 187 1.35 5.21 6.86
CA PHE A 187 1.13 5.53 5.45
C PHE A 187 -0.36 5.72 5.18
N VAL A 188 -0.67 6.71 4.36
CA VAL A 188 -2.04 7.02 3.92
C VAL A 188 -2.05 7.08 2.40
N PHE A 189 -2.80 6.19 1.76
CA PHE A 189 -2.90 6.09 0.30
C PHE A 189 -4.34 6.28 -0.14
N SER A 190 -4.57 7.16 -1.11
CA SER A 190 -5.90 7.39 -1.67
C SER A 190 -5.96 6.84 -3.09
N PHE A 191 -6.97 6.04 -3.40
CA PHE A 191 -7.09 5.36 -4.69
C PHE A 191 -8.56 5.15 -5.08
N GLU A 192 -8.78 4.90 -6.36
CA GLU A 192 -10.09 4.59 -6.93
C GLU A 192 -10.23 3.10 -7.17
N TYR A 193 -11.37 2.54 -6.80
CA TYR A 193 -11.61 1.11 -6.82
C TYR A 193 -12.99 0.76 -7.38
N LEU A 194 -13.01 -0.24 -8.26
CA LEU A 194 -14.22 -0.76 -8.85
C LEU A 194 -14.59 -2.10 -8.20
N ALA A 195 -15.52 -2.08 -7.25
CA ALA A 195 -15.83 -3.22 -6.40
C ALA A 195 -16.27 -4.49 -7.15
N ALA A 196 -16.89 -4.33 -8.32
CA ALA A 196 -17.37 -5.46 -9.11
C ALA A 196 -16.25 -6.20 -9.87
N GLU A 197 -15.29 -5.46 -10.41
CA GLU A 197 -14.14 -6.05 -11.11
C GLU A 197 -13.00 -6.38 -10.13
N GLN A 198 -13.06 -5.85 -8.91
CA GLN A 198 -12.04 -5.96 -7.89
C GLN A 198 -10.68 -5.36 -8.28
N LEU A 199 -10.71 -4.31 -9.11
CA LEU A 199 -9.53 -3.62 -9.62
C LEU A 199 -9.50 -2.16 -9.19
N CYS A 200 -8.29 -1.65 -8.98
CA CYS A 200 -8.01 -0.23 -8.90
C CYS A 200 -8.11 0.40 -10.28
N VAL A 201 -8.62 1.62 -10.31
CA VAL A 201 -8.79 2.42 -11.52
C VAL A 201 -7.82 3.59 -11.43
N LEU A 202 -6.90 3.68 -12.39
CA LEU A 202 -5.86 4.69 -12.42
C LEU A 202 -6.01 5.53 -13.67
N PRO A 203 -6.05 6.87 -13.55
CA PRO A 203 -6.03 7.75 -14.70
C PRO A 203 -4.64 7.68 -15.33
N ARG A 204 -4.56 7.28 -16.60
CA ARG A 204 -3.33 7.28 -17.40
C ARG A 204 -3.53 8.22 -18.58
N LYS A 205 -2.54 9.07 -18.83
CA LYS A 205 -2.45 9.81 -20.08
C LYS A 205 -1.47 9.07 -20.98
N GLU A 206 -1.88 8.71 -22.19
CA GLU A 206 -0.97 8.03 -23.14
C GLU A 206 0.13 8.97 -23.61
N HIS A 207 -0.19 10.26 -23.78
CA HIS A 207 0.77 11.33 -24.05
C HIS A 207 0.38 12.58 -23.28
N PHE A 208 1.35 13.48 -23.02
CA PHE A 208 1.08 14.74 -22.32
C PHE A 208 0.00 15.60 -23.01
N TRP A 209 -0.23 15.38 -24.31
CA TRP A 209 -1.18 16.09 -25.18
C TRP A 209 -2.43 15.27 -25.55
N SER A 210 -2.59 14.04 -25.05
CA SER A 210 -3.81 13.26 -25.32
C SER A 210 -4.99 13.86 -24.54
N LEU A 211 -6.03 14.26 -25.26
CA LEU A 211 -7.28 14.77 -24.67
C LEU A 211 -8.08 13.65 -23.99
N ASP A 212 -7.93 12.41 -24.47
CA ASP A 212 -8.61 11.24 -23.93
C ASP A 212 -7.83 10.66 -22.74
N GLU A 213 -8.48 10.57 -21.58
CA GLU A 213 -7.95 9.88 -20.40
C GLU A 213 -8.11 8.37 -20.59
N THR A 214 -7.00 7.65 -20.78
CA THR A 214 -7.06 6.19 -20.77
C THR A 214 -7.05 5.69 -19.34
N VAL A 215 -7.87 4.68 -19.06
CA VAL A 215 -8.04 4.16 -17.72
C VAL A 215 -7.26 2.86 -17.60
N LEU A 216 -6.22 2.85 -16.75
CA LEU A 216 -5.47 1.64 -16.45
C LEU A 216 -6.13 0.94 -15.26
N LYS A 217 -6.46 -0.34 -15.42
CA LYS A 217 -6.99 -1.17 -14.34
C LYS A 217 -5.90 -2.09 -13.81
N VAL A 218 -5.61 -2.02 -12.51
CA VAL A 218 -4.57 -2.83 -11.86
C VAL A 218 -5.12 -3.49 -10.59
N PRO A 219 -4.60 -4.65 -10.18
CA PRO A 219 -4.99 -5.23 -8.90
C PRO A 219 -4.58 -4.30 -7.73
N PRO A 220 -5.39 -4.19 -6.67
CA PRO A 220 -5.02 -3.41 -5.49
C PRO A 220 -3.90 -4.12 -4.72
N LYS A 221 -2.64 -3.81 -5.05
CA LYS A 221 -1.46 -4.41 -4.40
C LYS A 221 -0.66 -3.36 -3.64
N LEU A 222 -0.50 -3.55 -2.34
CA LEU A 222 0.40 -2.78 -1.48
C LEU A 222 1.79 -3.40 -1.55
N ILE A 223 2.78 -2.61 -1.93
CA ILE A 223 4.19 -3.00 -1.99
C ILE A 223 4.91 -2.26 -0.87
N LEU A 224 5.58 -3.00 -0.01
CA LEU A 224 6.43 -2.49 1.06
C LEU A 224 7.85 -3.02 0.86
N GLN A 225 8.85 -2.15 0.93
CA GLN A 225 10.25 -2.53 0.82
C GLN A 225 11.02 -2.06 2.06
N VAL A 226 11.89 -2.93 2.54
CA VAL A 226 12.79 -2.69 3.68
C VAL A 226 14.19 -2.43 3.12
N TRP A 227 14.83 -1.38 3.60
CA TRP A 227 16.11 -0.87 3.12
C TRP A 227 17.06 -0.58 4.29
N ASP A 228 18.37 -0.71 4.04
CA ASP A 228 19.44 -0.23 4.91
C ASP A 228 19.88 1.17 4.46
N ASN A 229 19.89 2.15 5.36
CA ASN A 229 20.28 3.52 5.04
C ASN A 229 21.79 3.71 5.24
N ASP A 230 22.53 3.64 4.16
CA ASP A 230 23.97 3.83 4.15
C ASP A 230 24.34 5.32 4.11
N LYS A 231 25.35 5.72 4.89
CA LYS A 231 25.79 7.12 4.93
C LYS A 231 26.73 7.49 3.79
N PHE A 232 27.44 6.52 3.23
CA PHE A 232 28.53 6.74 2.28
C PHE A 232 28.42 5.90 0.99
N SER A 233 27.40 5.06 0.88
CA SER A 233 27.08 4.18 -0.26
C SER A 233 25.61 4.32 -0.65
N ALA A 234 25.20 3.64 -1.72
CA ALA A 234 23.78 3.51 -2.05
C ALA A 234 23.11 2.57 -1.04
N ASP A 235 21.88 2.90 -0.64
CA ASP A 235 21.09 2.10 0.30
C ASP A 235 20.93 0.65 -0.17
N ASP A 236 21.16 -0.29 0.73
CA ASP A 236 21.05 -1.72 0.45
C ASP A 236 19.60 -2.21 0.56
N PHE A 237 19.15 -2.97 -0.44
CA PHE A 237 17.83 -3.57 -0.44
C PHE A 237 17.82 -4.82 0.46
N LEU A 238 17.00 -4.78 1.52
CA LEU A 238 16.90 -5.88 2.47
C LEU A 238 15.75 -6.83 2.08
N GLY A 239 14.56 -6.31 1.76
CA GLY A 239 13.48 -7.21 1.34
C GLY A 239 12.21 -6.52 0.87
N VAL A 240 11.31 -7.30 0.26
CA VAL A 240 10.01 -6.84 -0.23
C VAL A 240 8.87 -7.67 0.34
N LEU A 241 7.77 -6.99 0.64
CA LEU A 241 6.48 -7.55 1.01
C LEU A 241 5.41 -7.02 0.03
N GLU A 242 4.79 -7.94 -0.69
CA GLU A 242 3.70 -7.65 -1.63
C GLU A 242 2.38 -8.20 -1.08
N LEU A 243 1.40 -7.32 -0.91
CA LEU A 243 0.10 -7.63 -0.33
C LEU A 243 -1.03 -7.23 -1.27
N GLU A 244 -1.64 -8.22 -1.93
CA GLU A 244 -2.86 -8.01 -2.72
C GLU A 244 -4.07 -7.86 -1.78
N LEU A 245 -4.67 -6.68 -1.72
CA LEU A 245 -5.72 -6.33 -0.75
C LEU A 245 -6.99 -7.18 -0.87
N THR A 246 -7.26 -7.74 -2.05
CA THR A 246 -8.41 -8.64 -2.30
C THR A 246 -8.16 -10.06 -1.81
N ARG A 247 -6.89 -10.48 -1.71
CA ARG A 247 -6.47 -11.87 -1.43
C ARG A 247 -5.27 -11.90 -0.46
N LEU A 248 -5.37 -11.18 0.64
CA LEU A 248 -4.35 -11.09 1.67
C LEU A 248 -4.10 -12.44 2.34
N PRO A 249 -2.83 -12.83 2.55
CA PRO A 249 -2.53 -13.87 3.52
C PRO A 249 -2.91 -13.42 4.92
N ARG A 250 -3.42 -14.35 5.73
CA ARG A 250 -3.72 -14.07 7.14
C ARG A 250 -2.42 -13.68 7.86
N PRO A 251 -2.39 -12.55 8.57
CA PRO A 251 -1.23 -12.16 9.36
C PRO A 251 -1.02 -13.15 10.50
N ALA A 252 0.25 -13.39 10.85
CA ALA A 252 0.60 -14.10 12.07
C ALA A 252 0.44 -13.18 13.28
N GLN A 253 -0.02 -13.70 14.42
CA GLN A 253 -0.16 -12.89 15.65
C GLN A 253 1.20 -12.60 16.30
N HIS A 254 2.17 -13.51 16.12
CA HIS A 254 3.50 -13.43 16.71
C HIS A 254 4.58 -13.60 15.64
N PRO A 255 5.77 -12.99 15.80
CA PRO A 255 6.83 -13.05 14.80
C PRO A 255 7.35 -14.49 14.58
N HIS A 256 7.31 -15.36 15.59
CA HIS A 256 7.75 -16.76 15.46
C HIS A 256 6.79 -17.63 14.63
N ALA A 257 5.52 -17.27 14.56
CA ALA A 257 4.51 -17.96 13.75
C ALA A 257 4.44 -17.42 12.30
N CYS A 258 5.26 -16.42 11.97
CA CYS A 258 5.30 -15.80 10.65
C CYS A 258 6.25 -16.58 9.73
N THR A 259 5.68 -17.47 8.90
CA THR A 259 6.40 -18.24 7.89
C THR A 259 6.21 -17.66 6.49
N PRO A 260 7.20 -17.78 5.58
CA PRO A 260 7.06 -17.34 4.20
C PRO A 260 5.90 -18.05 3.50
N MET A 261 5.21 -17.35 2.60
CA MET A 261 4.13 -17.97 1.83
C MET A 261 4.69 -19.08 0.90
N PRO A 262 4.10 -20.29 0.90
CA PRO A 262 4.48 -21.31 -0.06
C PRO A 262 4.22 -20.82 -1.49
N GLN A 263 5.23 -20.92 -2.34
CA GLN A 263 5.14 -20.56 -3.74
C GLN A 263 4.38 -21.66 -4.49
N GLY A 264 3.36 -21.29 -5.27
CA GLY A 264 2.71 -22.22 -6.20
C GLY A 264 1.86 -23.31 -5.54
N THR A 265 1.01 -23.00 -4.55
CA THR A 265 -0.10 -23.90 -4.25
C THR A 265 -0.95 -24.05 -5.51
N PRO A 266 -1.10 -25.25 -6.10
CA PRO A 266 -2.01 -25.43 -7.21
C PRO A 266 -3.38 -24.95 -6.76
N GLN A 267 -3.96 -24.04 -7.55
CA GLN A 267 -5.39 -23.78 -7.41
C GLN A 267 -6.05 -25.15 -7.56
N SER A 268 -6.73 -25.61 -6.52
CA SER A 268 -7.55 -26.80 -6.64
C SER A 268 -8.44 -26.60 -7.87
N PRO A 269 -8.58 -27.59 -8.77
CA PRO A 269 -9.60 -27.56 -9.81
C PRO A 269 -11.01 -27.33 -9.23
N TRP A 270 -11.17 -27.56 -7.91
CA TRP A 270 -12.39 -27.42 -7.15
C TRP A 270 -12.18 -26.39 -6.01
N PRO A 271 -12.53 -25.10 -6.19
CA PRO A 271 -12.33 -24.06 -5.16
C PRO A 271 -13.09 -24.33 -3.83
N TRP A 272 -14.10 -25.19 -3.86
CA TRP A 272 -14.99 -25.52 -2.73
C TRP A 272 -14.52 -26.70 -1.91
N ARG A 273 -13.78 -27.63 -2.53
CA ARG A 273 -13.13 -28.74 -1.83
C ARG A 273 -11.79 -28.19 -1.38
N GLY A 274 -11.82 -27.40 -0.30
CA GLY A 274 -10.61 -26.77 0.24
C GLY A 274 -9.48 -27.80 0.25
N THR A 275 -8.41 -27.53 -0.49
CA THR A 275 -7.27 -28.43 -0.51
C THR A 275 -6.78 -28.53 0.94
N PRO A 276 -6.66 -29.72 1.52
CA PRO A 276 -6.09 -29.86 2.86
C PRO A 276 -4.72 -29.17 2.87
N GLY A 277 -4.61 -28.06 3.61
CA GLY A 277 -3.36 -27.29 3.74
C GLY A 277 -3.27 -25.95 3.00
N VAL A 278 -4.28 -25.47 2.26
CA VAL A 278 -4.25 -24.10 1.69
C VAL A 278 -4.83 -23.08 2.70
N PRO A 279 -4.04 -22.09 3.16
CA PRO A 279 -4.54 -21.07 4.09
C PRO A 279 -5.65 -20.23 3.45
N SER A 280 -6.77 -20.07 4.15
CA SER A 280 -7.84 -19.17 3.71
C SER A 280 -7.29 -17.75 3.55
N ARG A 281 -7.47 -17.16 2.37
CA ARG A 281 -7.10 -15.76 2.10
C ARG A 281 -8.19 -14.81 2.57
N LEU A 282 -7.80 -13.62 2.98
CA LEU A 282 -8.67 -12.56 3.47
C LEU A 282 -8.81 -11.45 2.42
N SER A 283 -10.02 -10.91 2.25
CA SER A 283 -10.22 -9.68 1.46
C SER A 283 -10.38 -8.50 2.40
N LEU A 284 -9.53 -7.48 2.28
CA LEU A 284 -9.61 -6.26 3.09
C LEU A 284 -10.89 -5.45 2.78
N PHE A 285 -11.47 -5.63 1.60
CA PHE A 285 -12.74 -5.02 1.20
C PHE A 285 -13.94 -5.65 1.92
N ARG A 286 -13.83 -6.93 2.33
CA ARG A 286 -14.82 -7.61 3.18
C ARG A 286 -14.54 -7.38 4.65
N GLN A 287 -13.29 -7.56 5.06
CA GLN A 287 -12.81 -7.31 6.41
C GLN A 287 -11.95 -6.04 6.41
N ARG A 288 -12.55 -4.90 6.73
CA ARG A 288 -11.93 -3.56 6.63
C ARG A 288 -10.63 -3.37 7.42
N ARG A 289 -10.25 -4.31 8.29
CA ARG A 289 -9.06 -4.21 9.15
C ARG A 289 -8.30 -5.54 9.26
N ALA A 290 -6.98 -5.47 9.20
CA ALA A 290 -6.09 -6.60 9.44
C ALA A 290 -4.82 -6.13 10.18
N ARG A 291 -4.42 -6.83 11.23
CA ARG A 291 -3.20 -6.52 11.98
C ARG A 291 -2.40 -7.79 12.27
N GLY A 292 -1.08 -7.69 12.18
CA GLY A 292 -0.14 -8.69 12.65
C GLY A 292 1.13 -8.69 11.81
N TRP A 293 1.78 -9.85 11.73
CA TRP A 293 3.09 -10.03 11.11
C TRP A 293 2.97 -10.62 9.71
N TRP A 294 3.73 -10.05 8.78
CA TRP A 294 3.90 -10.57 7.42
C TRP A 294 5.38 -10.78 7.08
N PRO A 295 5.72 -11.84 6.34
CA PRO A 295 7.10 -12.16 5.98
C PRO A 295 7.56 -11.31 4.79
N CYS A 296 8.72 -10.68 4.91
CA CYS A 296 9.42 -10.03 3.81
C CYS A 296 10.36 -11.04 3.14
N THR A 297 10.43 -10.98 1.82
CA THR A 297 11.27 -11.89 1.04
C THR A 297 12.23 -11.14 0.14
N VAL A 298 13.40 -11.73 -0.08
CA VAL A 298 14.39 -11.32 -1.08
C VAL A 298 14.48 -12.39 -2.15
N GLN A 299 14.67 -11.99 -3.41
CA GLN A 299 14.99 -12.94 -4.48
C GLN A 299 16.50 -13.17 -4.52
N GLU A 300 16.95 -14.37 -4.16
CA GLU A 300 18.35 -14.80 -4.27
C GLU A 300 18.39 -16.06 -5.14
N GLY A 301 19.13 -16.03 -6.26
CA GLY A 301 19.33 -17.21 -7.11
C GLY A 301 18.06 -17.84 -7.68
N GLY A 302 16.98 -17.07 -7.85
CA GLY A 302 15.67 -17.56 -8.34
C GLY A 302 14.75 -18.16 -7.27
N GLN A 303 15.18 -18.22 -6.01
CA GLN A 303 14.34 -18.62 -4.87
C GLN A 303 14.02 -17.42 -3.98
N ARG A 304 12.84 -17.44 -3.35
CA ARG A 304 12.43 -16.42 -2.37
C ARG A 304 12.90 -16.84 -0.99
N ARG A 305 13.89 -16.14 -0.43
CA ARG A 305 14.35 -16.32 0.95
C ARG A 305 13.61 -15.36 1.89
N LEU A 306 13.29 -15.80 3.11
CA LEU A 306 12.80 -14.91 4.17
C LEU A 306 13.94 -14.00 4.61
N SER A 307 13.74 -12.68 4.50
CA SER A 307 14.76 -11.66 4.82
C SER A 307 14.33 -10.69 5.92
N GLY A 308 13.09 -10.83 6.42
CA GLY A 308 12.61 -10.05 7.54
C GLY A 308 11.13 -10.25 7.78
N LYS A 309 10.60 -9.60 8.81
CA LYS A 309 9.17 -9.61 9.16
C LYS A 309 8.72 -8.20 9.48
N LEU A 310 7.54 -7.82 8.97
CA LEU A 310 6.92 -6.52 9.23
C LEU A 310 5.65 -6.71 10.06
N GLU A 311 5.54 -5.97 11.17
CA GLU A 311 4.29 -5.80 11.90
C GLU A 311 3.51 -4.62 11.32
N LEU A 312 2.35 -4.90 10.76
CA LEU A 312 1.51 -3.91 10.12
C LEU A 312 0.10 -3.89 10.72
N SER A 313 -0.55 -2.74 10.64
CA SER A 313 -2.01 -2.62 10.78
C SER A 313 -2.57 -1.94 9.54
N LEU A 314 -3.38 -2.68 8.79
CA LEU A 314 -4.08 -2.21 7.61
C LEU A 314 -5.52 -1.86 7.98
N GLU A 315 -5.98 -0.68 7.61
CA GLU A 315 -7.37 -0.24 7.69
C GLU A 315 -7.79 0.34 6.35
N LEU A 316 -8.91 -0.14 5.81
CA LEU A 316 -9.49 0.34 4.56
C LEU A 316 -10.77 1.13 4.83
N LEU A 317 -10.78 2.39 4.39
CA LEU A 317 -11.87 3.33 4.57
C LEU A 317 -12.45 3.74 3.22
N THR A 318 -13.75 4.00 3.20
CA THR A 318 -14.38 4.74 2.10
C THR A 318 -14.02 6.23 2.20
N ALA A 319 -14.15 6.97 1.10
CA ALA A 319 -13.89 8.41 1.11
C ALA A 319 -14.65 9.16 2.22
N LYS A 320 -15.93 8.83 2.42
CA LYS A 320 -16.75 9.44 3.47
C LYS A 320 -16.20 9.15 4.88
N GLU A 321 -15.85 7.90 5.16
CA GLU A 321 -15.28 7.52 6.47
C GLU A 321 -13.90 8.15 6.71
N ALA A 322 -13.11 8.35 5.64
CA ALA A 322 -11.81 9.00 5.71
C ALA A 322 -11.92 10.50 6.03
N GLU A 323 -12.91 11.19 5.44
CA GLU A 323 -13.23 12.59 5.73
C GLU A 323 -13.73 12.78 7.17
N GLU A 324 -14.57 11.87 7.68
CA GLU A 324 -15.07 11.89 9.06
C GLU A 324 -13.97 11.61 10.10
N ARG A 325 -12.96 10.80 9.73
CA ARG A 325 -11.85 10.41 10.62
C ARG A 325 -10.51 10.83 10.02
N PRO A 326 -10.19 12.13 9.89
CA PRO A 326 -8.97 12.56 9.22
C PRO A 326 -7.73 12.06 9.96
N ALA A 327 -6.69 11.69 9.19
CA ALA A 327 -5.45 11.13 9.71
C ALA A 327 -4.23 11.65 8.92
N GLY A 328 -3.26 12.24 9.61
CA GLY A 328 -2.00 12.69 9.02
C GLY A 328 -1.04 11.56 8.65
N LYS A 329 -0.06 11.84 7.78
CA LYS A 329 1.03 10.90 7.45
C LYS A 329 2.03 10.79 8.61
N GLY A 330 2.62 9.60 8.76
CA GLY A 330 3.55 9.29 9.84
C GLY A 330 2.90 9.47 11.21
N ARG A 331 3.49 10.33 12.03
CA ARG A 331 2.95 10.78 13.33
C ARG A 331 2.50 12.25 13.29
N GLY A 332 2.35 12.81 12.08
CA GLY A 332 1.92 14.18 11.88
C GLY A 332 0.42 14.38 12.17
N ASP A 333 0.04 15.62 12.39
CA ASP A 333 -1.35 15.99 12.65
C ASP A 333 -2.24 15.80 11.41
N PRO A 334 -3.50 15.32 11.57
CA PRO A 334 -4.10 14.84 12.82
C PRO A 334 -3.62 13.41 13.18
N ASN A 335 -2.98 13.27 14.35
CA ASN A 335 -2.49 11.98 14.85
C ASN A 335 -3.58 11.23 15.65
N MET A 336 -4.69 10.91 14.96
CA MET A 336 -5.85 10.24 15.53
C MET A 336 -6.21 8.98 14.73
N TYR A 337 -6.94 8.07 15.37
CA TYR A 337 -7.53 6.87 14.74
C TYR A 337 -6.55 5.93 14.02
N PRO A 338 -5.54 5.35 14.70
CA PRO A 338 -5.17 5.50 16.12
C PRO A 338 -4.12 6.58 16.34
N THR A 339 -3.91 6.98 17.59
CA THR A 339 -2.81 7.87 17.98
C THR A 339 -1.50 7.10 18.03
N LEU A 340 -0.49 7.58 17.30
CA LEU A 340 0.81 6.96 17.18
C LEU A 340 1.84 7.71 18.02
N PRO A 341 2.29 7.15 19.17
CA PRO A 341 3.35 7.74 19.94
C PRO A 341 4.70 7.59 19.23
N ALA A 342 5.68 8.41 19.61
CA ALA A 342 7.06 8.18 19.20
C ALA A 342 7.51 6.78 19.66
N PRO A 343 8.26 6.03 18.82
CA PRO A 343 8.71 4.69 19.17
C PRO A 343 9.72 4.74 20.32
N GLU A 344 9.63 3.79 21.23
CA GLU A 344 10.62 3.60 22.29
C GLU A 344 11.91 3.05 21.68
N ARG A 345 12.97 3.86 21.65
CA ARG A 345 14.28 3.46 21.11
C ARG A 345 15.34 3.65 22.19
N PRO A 346 16.22 2.67 22.43
CA PRO A 346 17.28 2.84 23.40
C PRO A 346 18.34 3.80 22.83
N GLU A 347 18.82 4.74 23.67
CA GLU A 347 19.70 5.87 23.27
C GLU A 347 21.14 5.47 22.88
N TRP A 348 21.35 4.34 22.20
CA TRP A 348 22.68 3.90 21.77
C TRP A 348 23.22 4.68 20.57
N SER A 349 22.40 5.51 19.93
CA SER A 349 22.66 6.12 18.62
C SER A 349 23.77 7.18 18.59
N PHE A 350 24.23 7.72 19.73
CA PHE A 350 25.26 8.78 19.73
C PHE A 350 26.44 8.59 20.71
N LEU A 351 26.43 7.56 21.55
CA LEU A 351 27.48 7.39 22.57
C LEU A 351 28.86 7.10 21.98
N TRP A 352 28.97 6.38 20.86
CA TRP A 352 30.29 6.05 20.29
C TRP A 352 31.02 7.25 19.66
N LEU A 353 30.31 8.31 19.23
CA LEU A 353 30.95 9.52 18.70
C LEU A 353 31.22 10.49 19.85
N GLN A 354 30.27 10.60 20.78
CA GLN A 354 30.39 11.48 21.94
C GLN A 354 31.43 10.99 22.95
N ALA A 355 31.62 9.67 23.14
CA ALA A 355 32.61 9.13 24.07
C ALA A 355 34.08 9.43 23.67
N PRO A 356 34.54 9.18 22.44
CA PRO A 356 35.89 9.53 22.01
C PRO A 356 36.04 11.04 21.86
N LEU A 357 35.02 11.79 21.45
CA LEU A 357 35.08 13.26 21.44
C LEU A 357 35.14 13.85 22.85
N ARG A 358 34.44 13.27 23.84
CA ARG A 358 34.58 13.64 25.25
C ARG A 358 35.96 13.26 25.77
N GLY A 359 36.51 12.11 25.38
CA GLY A 359 37.87 11.67 25.69
C GLY A 359 38.96 12.57 25.09
N LEU A 360 38.86 12.92 23.81
CA LEU A 360 39.73 13.88 23.10
C LEU A 360 39.58 15.29 23.68
N ARG A 361 38.34 15.75 23.91
CA ARG A 361 38.07 17.02 24.57
C ARG A 361 38.66 17.03 25.97
N TYR A 362 38.61 15.94 26.73
CA TYR A 362 39.20 15.91 28.07
C TYR A 362 40.72 15.78 28.04
N GLY A 363 41.29 14.94 27.19
CA GLY A 363 42.74 14.71 27.07
C GLY A 363 43.49 15.88 26.47
N VAL A 364 43.07 16.36 25.29
CA VAL A 364 43.74 17.47 24.58
C VAL A 364 43.53 18.79 25.32
N TRP A 365 42.33 19.05 25.84
CA TRP A 365 42.06 20.28 26.60
C TRP A 365 42.80 20.30 27.94
N ARG A 366 42.91 19.17 28.67
CA ARG A 366 43.58 19.12 29.97
C ARG A 366 45.10 19.25 29.85
N GLN A 367 45.71 18.69 28.81
CA GLN A 367 47.17 18.67 28.65
C GLN A 367 47.72 19.90 27.92
N HIS A 368 46.92 20.53 27.04
CA HIS A 368 47.39 21.64 26.20
C HIS A 368 46.63 22.95 26.40
N ARG A 369 45.85 23.09 27.49
CA ARG A 369 45.05 24.30 27.77
C ARG A 369 45.82 25.61 27.59
N CYS A 370 47.02 25.69 28.17
CA CYS A 370 47.87 26.88 28.08
C CYS A 370 48.50 27.07 26.69
N ARG A 371 48.83 26.00 25.98
CA ARG A 371 49.41 26.10 24.63
C ARG A 371 48.36 26.53 23.60
N ILE A 372 47.15 25.99 23.71
CA ILE A 372 46.01 26.36 22.86
C ILE A 372 45.59 27.81 23.14
N SER A 373 45.53 28.23 24.41
CA SER A 373 45.20 29.62 24.75
C SER A 373 46.28 30.61 24.28
N MET A 374 47.56 30.27 24.42
CA MET A 374 48.67 31.10 23.93
C MET A 374 48.68 31.18 22.41
N GLY A 375 48.44 30.07 21.70
CA GLY A 375 48.32 30.06 20.24
C GLY A 375 47.16 30.90 19.74
N LEU A 376 45.98 30.79 20.38
CA LEU A 376 44.81 31.60 20.03
C LEU A 376 45.06 33.09 20.26
N ALA A 377 45.69 33.45 21.40
CA ALA A 377 46.05 34.84 21.70
C ALA A 377 47.06 35.41 20.69
N LEU A 378 48.09 34.64 20.31
CA LEU A 378 49.05 35.03 19.28
C LEU A 378 48.39 35.24 17.92
N LEU A 379 47.46 34.36 17.55
CA LEU A 379 46.71 34.44 16.30
C LEU A 379 45.80 35.67 16.27
N LEU A 380 45.15 35.98 17.39
CA LEU A 380 44.35 37.19 17.58
C LEU A 380 45.22 38.46 17.49
N LEU A 381 46.42 38.43 18.07
CA LEU A 381 47.38 39.53 18.01
C LEU A 381 47.91 39.75 16.59
N LEU A 382 48.20 38.67 15.85
CA LEU A 382 48.57 38.74 14.44
C LEU A 382 47.42 39.24 13.57
N ALA A 383 46.18 38.84 13.84
CA ALA A 383 45.00 39.34 13.14
C ALA A 383 44.78 40.85 13.42
N LEU A 384 45.01 41.30 14.65
CA LEU A 384 44.98 42.72 15.02
C LEU A 384 46.09 43.52 14.32
N LEU A 385 47.31 42.98 14.24
CA LEU A 385 48.41 43.59 13.51
C LEU A 385 48.13 43.65 12.01
N PHE A 386 47.58 42.58 11.43
CA PHE A 386 47.20 42.54 10.02
C PHE A 386 46.11 43.57 9.70
N THR A 387 45.06 43.64 10.52
CA THR A 387 44.01 44.66 10.38
C THR A 387 44.55 46.07 10.61
N PHE A 388 45.49 46.26 11.54
CA PHE A 388 46.17 47.54 11.73
C PHE A 388 46.98 47.96 10.50
N VAL A 389 47.79 47.06 9.92
CA VAL A 389 48.58 47.36 8.70
C VAL A 389 47.67 47.59 7.49
N TYR A 390 46.55 46.87 7.39
CA TYR A 390 45.59 47.04 6.32
C TYR A 390 44.75 48.34 6.47
N ALA A 391 44.40 48.74 7.69
CA ALA A 391 43.62 49.94 7.97
C ALA A 391 44.47 51.23 8.12
N ALA A 392 45.77 51.10 8.40
CA ALA A 392 46.68 52.24 8.59
C ALA A 392 46.79 53.18 7.38
N PRO A 393 46.83 52.72 6.11
CA PRO A 393 46.87 53.63 4.96
C PRO A 393 45.60 54.46 4.83
N GLY A 394 44.43 53.87 5.14
CA GLY A 394 43.14 54.56 5.08
C GLY A 394 42.97 55.61 6.18
N TYR A 395 43.41 55.31 7.41
CA TYR A 395 43.33 56.24 8.55
C TYR A 395 44.36 57.38 8.46
N LEU A 396 45.57 57.09 7.97
CA LEU A 396 46.58 58.11 7.69
C LEU A 396 46.21 59.00 6.49
N ALA A 397 45.58 58.43 5.45
CA ALA A 397 45.07 59.21 4.32
C ALA A 397 43.90 60.13 4.74
N MET A 398 42.96 59.67 5.58
CA MET A 398 41.88 60.54 6.10
C MET A 398 42.42 61.70 6.94
N LYS A 399 43.51 61.50 7.70
CA LYS A 399 44.12 62.56 8.53
C LYS A 399 45.00 63.54 7.74
N LEU A 400 45.46 63.15 6.55
CA LEU A 400 46.21 64.01 5.62
C LEU A 400 45.31 64.77 4.63
N VAL A 401 44.10 64.25 4.34
CA VAL A 401 43.20 64.83 3.33
C VAL A 401 42.18 65.82 3.91
N ASN A 402 41.94 65.88 5.23
CA ASN A 402 41.10 66.93 5.85
C ASN A 402 41.60 67.35 7.26
N PRO A 403 42.42 68.41 7.38
CA PRO A 403 42.76 69.01 8.68
C PRO A 403 41.71 70.00 9.20
N LEU A 404 40.66 70.35 8.44
CA LEU A 404 39.76 71.47 8.75
C LEU A 404 38.29 71.16 8.43
N GLU A 405 37.60 70.45 9.32
CA GLU A 405 36.13 70.41 9.31
C GLU A 405 35.51 70.24 10.71
N SER A 406 36.20 70.70 11.77
CA SER A 406 35.66 70.73 13.13
C SER A 406 35.46 72.15 13.72
N PHE A 407 35.70 73.21 12.95
CA PHE A 407 35.58 74.60 13.46
C PHE A 407 34.91 75.56 12.47
N HIS A 408 33.75 75.22 11.89
CA HIS A 408 32.84 76.24 11.35
C HIS A 408 31.37 75.83 11.46
N ARG A 409 30.86 75.82 12.70
CA ARG A 409 29.44 76.14 13.00
C ARG A 409 29.26 76.50 14.47
N ALA A 410 29.88 77.60 14.89
CA ALA A 410 29.54 78.30 16.13
C ALA A 410 29.82 79.81 15.99
N GLY A 411 28.79 80.58 15.61
CA GLY A 411 28.65 82.06 15.76
C GLY A 411 29.65 82.94 14.98
N GLY A 412 29.33 84.13 14.45
CA GLY A 412 28.17 85.00 14.51
C GLY A 412 28.60 86.44 14.14
N LYS A 413 27.76 87.15 13.39
CA LYS A 413 27.54 88.63 13.31
C LYS A 413 28.71 89.66 13.33
N ARG A 414 28.66 90.53 12.27
CA ARG A 414 28.71 92.03 12.24
C ARG A 414 30.06 92.74 12.51
N PRO A 415 30.28 94.00 12.06
CA PRO A 415 29.35 95.09 11.68
C PRO A 415 28.88 95.10 10.23
#